data_AF-A0A0F9ICI6-F1
#
_entry.id   AF-A0A0F9ICI6-F1
#
_cell.length_a   1.000
_cell.length_b   1.000
_cell.length_c   1.000
_cell.angle_alpha   90.00
_cell.angle_beta   90.00
_cell.angle_gamma   90.00
#
_symmetry.space_group_name_H-M   'P 1'
#
loop_
_entity.id
_entity.type
_entity.pdbx_description
1 polymer ?
#
loop_
_entity_poly.entity_id
_entity_poly.type
_entity_poly.pdbx_seq_one_letter_code
_entity_poly.pdbx_strand_id
1 'polypeptide(L)'
;MAVSKTLRYAVMERDGFTCQYCGVSALAAELQVDHVMPVSCGGQDTPENLLTACKECNAGKSSSLPRKPLDNRDLSRQAVELEERAALLARIRAAGRAIGEDLHGEALDLLNFWGSLHSWAIEREKPRHGERAVWFACLRRLLTLHTADEIEEAILLAHFRLKTGEHEDYAKYTQGILRRKRIEIEREEAAREKAQAG
;
A
#
# COMPACT_ATOMS: atom_id res chain seq x y z
N MET A 1 -20.82 -21.63 43.78
CA MET A 1 -21.10 -20.32 44.42
C MET A 1 -21.66 -19.39 43.36
N ALA A 2 -22.46 -18.39 43.73
CA ALA A 2 -22.99 -17.44 42.76
C ALA A 2 -22.01 -16.27 42.58
N VAL A 3 -21.73 -15.88 41.33
CA VAL A 3 -20.92 -14.69 40.98
C VAL A 3 -21.46 -13.46 41.73
N SER A 4 -20.57 -12.72 42.41
CA SER A 4 -20.95 -11.57 43.24
C SER A 4 -21.59 -10.44 42.42
N LYS A 5 -22.46 -9.62 43.04
CA LYS A 5 -23.11 -8.49 42.36
C LYS A 5 -22.09 -7.48 41.83
N THR A 6 -21.05 -7.18 42.61
CA THR A 6 -19.97 -6.27 42.23
C THR A 6 -19.21 -6.78 41.01
N LEU A 7 -18.86 -8.07 40.99
CA LEU A 7 -18.16 -8.67 39.85
C LEU A 7 -19.04 -8.70 38.60
N ARG A 8 -20.35 -8.99 38.76
CA ARG A 8 -21.30 -8.93 37.64
C ARG A 8 -21.38 -7.55 37.01
N TYR A 9 -21.51 -6.51 37.84
CA TYR A 9 -21.56 -5.13 37.34
C TYR A 9 -20.25 -4.76 36.62
N ALA A 10 -19.09 -5.08 37.22
CA ALA A 10 -17.80 -4.78 36.60
C ALA A 10 -17.60 -5.47 35.24
N VAL A 11 -18.06 -6.71 35.09
CA VAL A 11 -18.02 -7.43 33.80
C VAL A 11 -18.95 -6.76 32.78
N MET A 12 -20.17 -6.38 33.18
CA MET A 12 -21.12 -5.69 32.30
C MET A 12 -20.63 -4.32 31.85
N GLU A 13 -20.02 -3.55 32.76
CA GLU A 13 -19.43 -2.25 32.46
C GLU A 13 -18.24 -2.37 31.51
N ARG A 14 -17.32 -3.33 31.75
CA ARG A 14 -16.19 -3.64 30.85
C ARG A 14 -16.68 -3.95 29.42
N ASP A 15 -17.77 -4.69 29.32
CA ASP A 15 -18.34 -5.17 28.07
C ASP A 15 -19.27 -4.13 27.41
N GLY A 16 -19.38 -2.93 27.98
CA GLY A 16 -20.22 -1.85 27.45
C GLY A 16 -21.70 -2.20 27.43
N PHE A 17 -22.17 -2.98 28.41
CA PHE A 17 -23.56 -3.46 28.51
C PHE A 17 -24.07 -4.06 27.19
N THR A 18 -23.21 -4.84 26.55
CA THR A 18 -23.47 -5.45 25.25
C THR A 18 -23.11 -6.93 25.29
N CYS A 19 -23.95 -7.78 24.70
CA CYS A 19 -23.69 -9.20 24.57
C CYS A 19 -22.41 -9.44 23.76
N GLN A 20 -21.41 -10.04 24.38
CA GLN A 20 -20.13 -10.37 23.73
C GLN A 20 -20.25 -11.53 22.74
N TYR A 21 -21.41 -12.16 22.56
CA TYR A 21 -21.60 -13.18 21.52
C TYR A 21 -22.25 -12.67 20.25
N CYS A 22 -23.12 -11.67 20.33
CA CYS A 22 -23.90 -11.20 19.18
C CYS A 22 -23.95 -9.67 19.03
N GLY A 23 -23.43 -8.91 19.98
CA GLY A 23 -23.43 -7.45 19.93
C GLY A 23 -24.76 -6.79 20.32
N VAL A 24 -25.78 -7.52 20.76
CA VAL A 24 -27.05 -6.91 21.21
C VAL A 24 -26.84 -6.14 22.52
N SER A 25 -27.35 -4.91 22.60
CA SER A 25 -27.23 -4.06 23.79
C SER A 25 -28.33 -4.34 24.82
N ALA A 26 -28.13 -3.84 26.04
CA ALA A 26 -29.13 -3.92 27.13
C ALA A 26 -30.48 -3.25 26.79
N LEU A 27 -30.53 -2.39 25.76
CA LEU A 27 -31.78 -1.77 25.28
C LEU A 27 -32.66 -2.75 24.50
N ALA A 28 -32.06 -3.76 23.87
CA ALA A 28 -32.74 -4.68 22.96
C ALA A 28 -32.87 -6.10 23.52
N ALA A 29 -32.13 -6.47 24.58
CA ALA A 29 -32.24 -7.77 25.22
C ALA A 29 -31.85 -7.74 26.70
N GLU A 30 -32.39 -8.68 27.47
CA GLU A 30 -31.95 -8.95 28.84
C GLU A 30 -30.55 -9.59 28.82
N LEU A 31 -29.62 -8.98 29.58
CA LEU A 31 -28.23 -9.39 29.67
C LEU A 31 -27.94 -10.09 31.00
N GLN A 32 -27.06 -11.08 30.95
CA GLN A 32 -26.56 -11.82 32.09
C GLN A 32 -25.06 -12.05 31.96
N VAL A 33 -24.42 -12.44 33.05
CA VAL A 33 -23.02 -12.87 33.01
C VAL A 33 -22.95 -14.36 32.72
N ASP A 34 -22.18 -14.74 31.71
CA ASP A 34 -21.89 -16.12 31.31
C ASP A 34 -20.40 -16.44 31.48
N HIS A 35 -20.10 -17.71 31.78
CA HIS A 35 -18.75 -18.22 31.88
C HIS A 35 -18.25 -18.70 30.52
N VAL A 36 -17.18 -18.12 29.98
CA VAL A 36 -16.55 -18.54 28.72
C VAL A 36 -16.28 -20.05 28.73
N MET A 37 -15.55 -20.52 29.74
CA MET A 37 -15.43 -21.94 30.09
C MET A 37 -16.52 -22.30 31.10
N PRO A 38 -17.43 -23.24 30.79
CA PRO A 38 -18.49 -23.64 31.72
C PRO A 38 -17.93 -24.12 33.05
N VAL A 39 -18.66 -23.88 34.15
CA VAL A 39 -18.31 -24.36 35.49
C VAL A 39 -18.17 -25.89 35.52
N SER A 40 -19.00 -26.62 34.75
CA SER A 40 -18.91 -28.08 34.61
C SER A 40 -17.59 -28.56 34.00
N CYS A 41 -16.87 -27.69 33.30
CA CYS A 41 -15.57 -27.95 32.70
C CYS A 41 -14.41 -27.31 33.48
N GLY A 42 -14.64 -26.84 34.71
CA GLY A 42 -13.63 -26.23 35.57
C GLY A 42 -13.50 -24.71 35.45
N GLY A 43 -14.44 -24.04 34.77
CA GLY A 43 -14.46 -22.59 34.68
C GLY A 43 -14.57 -21.89 36.04
N GLN A 44 -13.73 -20.88 36.26
CA GLN A 44 -13.68 -20.11 37.50
C GLN A 44 -14.51 -18.81 37.42
N ASP A 45 -14.89 -18.25 38.57
CA ASP A 45 -15.55 -16.95 38.70
C ASP A 45 -14.53 -15.79 38.59
N THR A 46 -13.67 -15.81 37.57
CA THR A 46 -12.67 -14.76 37.32
C THR A 46 -13.15 -13.80 36.24
N PRO A 47 -12.81 -12.50 36.30
CA PRO A 47 -13.18 -11.55 35.26
C PRO A 47 -12.81 -12.00 33.85
N GLU A 48 -11.69 -12.72 33.69
CA GLU A 48 -11.20 -13.22 32.40
C GLU A 48 -12.05 -14.37 31.85
N ASN A 49 -12.71 -15.14 32.72
CA ASN A 49 -13.60 -16.23 32.34
C ASN A 49 -15.08 -15.81 32.30
N LEU A 50 -15.40 -14.56 32.64
CA LEU A 50 -16.76 -14.04 32.65
C LEU A 50 -16.96 -13.00 31.54
N LEU A 51 -18.11 -13.03 30.89
CA LEU A 51 -18.53 -12.05 29.90
C LEU A 51 -20.02 -11.77 30.00
N THR A 52 -20.46 -10.71 29.33
CA THR A 52 -21.86 -10.33 29.20
C THR A 52 -22.48 -11.07 28.02
N ALA A 53 -23.60 -11.75 28.23
CA ALA A 53 -24.35 -12.49 27.22
C ALA A 53 -25.84 -12.18 27.29
N CYS A 54 -26.53 -12.12 26.15
CA CYS A 54 -27.99 -12.07 26.14
C CYS A 54 -28.59 -13.44 26.48
N LYS A 55 -29.86 -13.45 26.91
CA LYS A 55 -30.59 -14.68 27.25
C LYS A 55 -30.54 -15.75 26.15
N GLU A 56 -30.71 -15.34 24.89
CA GLU A 56 -30.70 -16.25 23.74
C GLU A 56 -29.32 -16.87 23.50
N CYS A 57 -28.24 -16.06 23.52
CA CYS A 57 -26.88 -16.57 23.31
C CYS A 57 -26.44 -17.46 24.47
N ASN A 58 -26.78 -17.10 25.72
CA ASN A 58 -26.47 -17.92 26.88
C ASN A 58 -27.22 -19.26 26.84
N ALA A 59 -28.51 -19.26 26.49
CA ALA A 59 -29.30 -20.47 26.35
C ALA A 59 -28.81 -21.37 25.20
N GLY A 60 -28.46 -20.75 24.05
CA GLY A 60 -27.97 -21.45 22.87
C GLY A 60 -26.57 -22.06 23.01
N LYS A 61 -25.82 -21.73 24.08
CA LYS A 61 -24.51 -22.31 24.38
C LYS A 61 -24.58 -23.75 24.88
N SER A 62 -25.77 -24.26 25.22
CA SER A 62 -26.05 -25.63 25.70
C SER A 62 -24.97 -26.64 25.28
N SER A 63 -24.14 -27.09 26.23
CA SER A 63 -23.08 -28.13 26.11
C SER A 63 -22.27 -28.21 24.79
N SER A 64 -22.26 -27.17 23.98
CA SER A 64 -21.64 -27.14 22.65
C SER A 64 -20.47 -26.17 22.68
N LEU A 65 -19.53 -26.39 21.75
CA LEU A 65 -18.25 -25.68 21.74
C LEU A 65 -18.46 -24.16 21.87
N PRO A 66 -17.64 -23.47 22.69
CA PRO A 66 -17.86 -22.07 23.01
C PRO A 66 -17.84 -21.24 21.72
N ARG A 67 -18.95 -20.53 21.47
CA ARG A 67 -18.98 -19.45 20.47
C ARG A 67 -17.90 -18.46 20.85
N LYS A 68 -16.98 -18.10 19.94
CA LYS A 68 -15.89 -17.17 20.27
C LYS A 68 -16.50 -15.83 20.70
N PRO A 69 -16.19 -15.31 21.90
CA PRO A 69 -16.59 -13.96 22.28
C PRO A 69 -16.03 -12.93 21.29
N LEU A 70 -16.83 -11.92 20.98
CA LEU A 70 -16.40 -10.66 20.41
C LEU A 70 -15.52 -9.99 21.47
N ASP A 71 -14.20 -10.07 21.31
CA ASP A 71 -13.28 -9.32 22.16
C ASP A 71 -13.22 -7.88 21.66
N ASN A 72 -13.94 -6.97 22.33
CA ASN A 72 -13.97 -5.55 21.98
C ASN A 72 -12.59 -4.88 22.05
N ARG A 73 -11.63 -5.42 22.83
CA ARG A 73 -10.25 -4.92 22.88
C ARG A 73 -9.50 -5.27 21.60
N ASP A 74 -9.75 -6.46 21.06
CA ASP A 74 -9.19 -6.91 19.78
C ASP A 74 -9.73 -6.05 18.62
N LEU A 75 -11.03 -5.76 18.59
CA LEU A 75 -11.64 -4.89 17.57
C LEU A 75 -11.08 -3.46 17.62
N SER A 76 -10.91 -2.89 18.81
CA SER A 76 -10.35 -1.55 18.98
C SER A 76 -8.88 -1.48 18.52
N ARG A 77 -8.09 -2.52 18.85
CA ARG A 77 -6.70 -2.63 18.39
C ARG A 77 -6.60 -2.78 16.88
N GLN A 78 -7.46 -3.63 16.29
CA GLN A 78 -7.54 -3.80 14.84
C GLN A 78 -7.93 -2.51 14.12
N ALA A 79 -8.84 -1.71 14.70
CA ALA A 79 -9.23 -0.42 14.14
C ALA A 79 -8.05 0.56 14.07
N VAL A 80 -7.28 0.70 15.16
CA VAL A 80 -6.07 1.54 15.18
C VAL A 80 -5.05 1.06 14.16
N GLU A 81 -4.82 -0.26 14.06
CA GLU A 81 -3.89 -0.81 13.08
C GLU A 81 -4.35 -0.57 11.63
N LEU A 82 -5.65 -0.63 11.36
CA LEU A 82 -6.22 -0.31 10.05
C LEU A 82 -6.05 1.18 9.70
N GLU A 83 -6.25 2.06 10.67
CA GLU A 83 -6.03 3.51 10.50
C GLU A 83 -4.56 3.83 10.19
N GLU A 84 -3.63 3.22 10.94
CA GLU A 84 -2.18 3.37 10.70
C GLU A 84 -1.79 2.87 9.30
N ARG A 85 -2.28 1.70 8.89
CA ARG A 85 -2.06 1.15 7.54
C ARG A 85 -2.64 2.06 6.46
N ALA A 86 -3.84 2.60 6.67
CA ALA A 86 -4.47 3.53 5.72
C ALA A 86 -3.64 4.82 5.60
N ALA A 87 -3.14 5.36 6.70
CA ALA A 87 -2.26 6.53 6.70
C ALA A 87 -0.94 6.26 5.96
N LEU A 88 -0.32 5.10 6.17
CA LEU A 88 0.89 4.70 5.43
C LEU A 88 0.64 4.62 3.93
N LEU A 89 -0.46 3.97 3.50
CA LEU A 89 -0.84 3.88 2.09
C LEU A 89 -1.09 5.26 1.47
N ALA A 90 -1.70 6.18 2.22
CA ALA A 90 -1.92 7.55 1.76
C ALA A 90 -0.58 8.29 1.53
N ARG A 91 0.40 8.11 2.43
CA ARG A 91 1.76 8.68 2.29
C ARG A 91 2.50 8.13 1.08
N ILE A 92 2.49 6.80 0.89
CA ILE A 92 3.11 6.15 -0.27
C ILE A 92 2.50 6.68 -1.57
N ARG A 93 1.16 6.79 -1.63
CA ARG A 93 0.47 7.36 -2.80
C ARG A 93 0.82 8.82 -3.06
N ALA A 94 0.94 9.63 -2.01
CA ALA A 94 1.33 11.04 -2.14
C ALA A 94 2.77 11.18 -2.66
N ALA A 95 3.72 10.41 -2.10
CA ALA A 95 5.09 10.37 -2.61
C ALA A 95 5.15 9.91 -4.07
N GLY A 96 4.39 8.88 -4.44
CA GLY A 96 4.28 8.42 -5.83
C GLY A 96 3.72 9.47 -6.79
N ARG A 97 2.78 10.32 -6.34
CA ARG A 97 2.28 11.45 -7.14
C ARG A 97 3.35 12.52 -7.34
N ALA A 98 4.05 12.93 -6.28
CA ALA A 98 5.12 13.93 -6.36
C ALA A 98 6.23 13.48 -7.33
N ILE A 99 6.72 12.24 -7.17
CA ILE A 99 7.68 11.63 -8.12
C ILE A 99 7.10 11.63 -9.54
N GLY A 100 5.81 11.30 -9.70
CA GLY A 100 5.15 11.29 -10.99
C GLY A 100 4.97 12.66 -11.66
N GLU A 101 4.94 13.75 -10.88
CA GLU A 101 4.90 15.15 -11.29
C GLU A 101 6.30 15.64 -11.70
N ASP A 102 7.32 15.35 -10.89
CA ASP A 102 8.72 15.67 -11.22
C ASP A 102 9.14 15.00 -12.54
N LEU A 103 8.87 13.70 -12.68
CA LEU A 103 9.10 12.95 -13.92
C LEU A 103 8.26 13.46 -15.10
N HIS A 104 7.15 14.16 -14.85
CA HIS A 104 6.37 14.79 -15.91
C HIS A 104 7.10 16.01 -16.47
N GLY A 105 7.59 16.88 -15.58
CA GLY A 105 8.33 18.09 -15.94
C GLY A 105 9.59 17.76 -16.72
N GLU A 106 10.42 16.85 -16.19
CA GLU A 106 11.65 16.41 -16.86
C GLU A 106 11.37 15.78 -18.24
N ALA A 107 10.28 15.02 -18.38
CA ALA A 107 9.90 14.46 -19.67
C ALA A 107 9.47 15.53 -20.69
N LEU A 108 8.82 16.62 -20.23
CA LEU A 108 8.51 17.77 -21.09
C LEU A 108 9.79 18.49 -21.52
N ASP A 109 10.72 18.70 -20.60
CA ASP A 109 11.99 19.35 -20.88
C ASP A 109 12.82 18.56 -21.90
N LEU A 110 12.93 17.24 -21.73
CA LEU A 110 13.59 16.36 -22.70
C LEU A 110 12.88 16.32 -24.05
N LEU A 111 11.54 16.36 -24.07
CA LEU A 111 10.76 16.42 -25.31
C LEU A 111 11.03 17.75 -26.05
N ASN A 112 11.09 18.86 -25.31
CA ASN A 112 11.38 20.18 -25.85
C ASN A 112 12.83 20.30 -26.34
N PHE A 113 13.77 19.72 -25.59
CA PHE A 113 15.16 19.60 -26.01
C PHE A 113 15.26 18.89 -27.35
N TRP A 114 14.65 17.70 -27.48
CA TRP A 114 14.61 16.98 -28.74
C TRP A 114 13.92 17.79 -29.86
N GLY A 115 12.79 18.44 -29.56
CA GLY A 115 12.10 19.32 -30.50
C GLY A 115 13.00 20.46 -31.01
N SER A 116 13.84 21.04 -30.16
CA SER A 116 14.78 22.10 -30.53
C SER A 116 15.81 21.64 -31.57
N LEU A 117 16.26 20.37 -31.50
CA LEU A 117 17.18 19.78 -32.49
C LEU A 117 16.54 19.57 -33.87
N HIS A 118 15.20 19.55 -33.92
CA HIS A 118 14.41 19.32 -35.13
C HIS A 118 13.57 20.54 -35.54
N SER A 119 13.86 21.72 -34.97
CA SER A 119 13.17 23.00 -35.25
C SER A 119 11.66 22.97 -34.97
N TRP A 120 11.24 22.26 -33.93
CA TRP A 120 9.85 22.19 -33.49
C TRP A 120 9.49 23.31 -32.51
N ALA A 121 8.19 23.62 -32.46
CA ALA A 121 7.64 24.52 -31.44
C ALA A 121 7.77 23.88 -30.04
N ILE A 122 8.20 24.69 -29.08
CA ILE A 122 8.27 24.32 -27.66
C ILE A 122 6.86 24.06 -27.14
N GLU A 123 6.65 22.90 -26.52
CA GLU A 123 5.41 22.54 -25.86
C GLU A 123 5.44 22.94 -24.38
N ARG A 124 4.45 23.72 -23.96
CA ARG A 124 4.24 24.07 -22.54
C ARG A 124 3.33 23.08 -21.80
N GLU A 125 2.63 22.24 -22.56
CA GLU A 125 1.68 21.26 -22.05
C GLU A 125 1.98 19.89 -22.65
N LYS A 126 1.58 18.83 -21.94
CA LYS A 126 1.68 17.45 -22.43
C LYS A 126 0.97 17.26 -23.78
N PRO A 127 1.64 16.66 -24.78
CA PRO A 127 0.99 16.30 -26.03
C PRO A 127 -0.06 15.21 -25.80
N ARG A 128 -1.27 15.43 -26.34
CA ARG A 128 -2.42 14.53 -26.12
C ARG A 128 -2.45 13.35 -27.09
N HIS A 129 -1.97 13.54 -28.31
CA HIS A 129 -2.04 12.56 -29.39
C HIS A 129 -0.81 12.65 -30.31
N GLY A 130 -0.64 11.64 -31.17
CA GLY A 130 0.44 11.58 -32.16
C GLY A 130 1.79 11.13 -31.61
N GLU A 131 2.81 11.16 -32.47
CA GLU A 131 4.17 10.67 -32.17
C GLU A 131 4.79 11.32 -30.94
N ARG A 132 4.55 12.61 -30.73
CA ARG A 132 5.02 13.35 -29.55
C ARG A 132 4.43 12.82 -28.24
N ALA A 133 3.16 12.41 -28.23
CA ALA A 133 2.53 11.81 -27.06
C ALA A 133 3.13 10.43 -26.74
N VAL A 134 3.45 9.64 -27.76
CA VAL A 134 4.12 8.34 -27.62
C VAL A 134 5.54 8.54 -27.09
N TRP A 135 6.29 9.49 -27.66
CA TRP A 135 7.65 9.78 -27.22
C TRP A 135 7.70 10.34 -25.80
N PHE A 136 6.78 11.25 -25.43
CA PHE A 136 6.63 11.73 -24.06
C PHE A 136 6.41 10.59 -23.06
N ALA A 137 5.53 9.63 -23.39
CA ALA A 137 5.30 8.46 -22.55
C ALA A 137 6.56 7.58 -22.41
N CYS A 138 7.35 7.47 -23.47
CA CYS A 138 8.64 6.79 -23.45
C CYS A 138 9.66 7.51 -22.55
N LEU A 139 9.82 8.83 -22.68
CA LEU A 139 10.74 9.63 -21.86
C LEU A 139 10.40 9.49 -20.36
N ARG A 140 9.12 9.58 -20.00
CA ARG A 140 8.66 9.31 -18.62
C ARG A 140 9.08 7.93 -18.12
N ARG A 141 9.07 6.91 -18.99
CA ARG A 141 9.50 5.57 -18.62
C ARG A 141 11.02 5.49 -18.49
N LEU A 142 11.77 6.12 -19.38
CA LEU A 142 13.23 6.15 -19.32
C LEU A 142 13.73 6.85 -18.06
N LEU A 143 13.08 7.94 -17.64
CA LEU A 143 13.39 8.65 -16.39
C LEU A 143 13.17 7.82 -15.11
N THR A 144 12.47 6.68 -15.20
CA THR A 144 12.40 5.72 -14.08
C THR A 144 13.65 4.85 -13.94
N LEU A 145 14.56 4.91 -14.91
CA LEU A 145 15.73 4.03 -15.03
C LEU A 145 17.03 4.80 -15.30
N HIS A 146 16.94 6.06 -15.73
CA HIS A 146 18.05 6.90 -16.18
C HIS A 146 17.84 8.33 -15.70
N THR A 147 18.92 9.08 -15.54
CA THR A 147 18.80 10.52 -15.27
C THR A 147 18.44 11.30 -16.54
N ALA A 148 17.91 12.52 -16.39
CA ALA A 148 17.64 13.39 -17.53
C ALA A 148 18.90 13.63 -18.38
N ASP A 149 20.04 13.89 -17.74
CA ASP A 149 21.34 14.11 -18.43
C ASP A 149 21.76 12.92 -19.29
N GLU A 150 21.60 11.69 -18.79
CA GLU A 150 21.92 10.48 -19.56
C GLU A 150 21.02 10.33 -20.79
N ILE A 151 19.74 10.67 -20.65
CA ILE A 151 18.79 10.61 -21.75
C ILE A 151 19.09 11.72 -22.77
N GLU A 152 19.41 12.93 -22.32
CA GLU A 152 19.79 14.06 -23.16
C GLU A 152 21.03 13.73 -24.00
N GLU A 153 22.07 13.18 -23.37
CA GLU A 153 23.28 12.69 -24.03
C GLU A 153 22.95 11.64 -25.11
N ALA A 154 22.10 10.67 -24.77
CA ALA A 154 21.68 9.63 -25.70
C ALA A 154 20.88 10.19 -26.89
N ILE A 155 20.01 11.17 -26.65
CA ILE A 155 19.25 11.87 -27.71
C ILE A 155 20.21 12.59 -28.65
N LEU A 156 21.20 13.33 -28.12
CA LEU A 156 22.21 14.00 -28.93
C LEU A 156 22.99 13.01 -29.80
N LEU A 157 23.47 11.92 -29.22
CA LEU A 157 24.19 10.88 -29.95
C LEU A 157 23.33 10.25 -31.04
N ALA A 158 22.05 9.97 -30.76
CA ALA A 158 21.11 9.47 -31.77
C ALA A 158 20.91 10.49 -32.90
N HIS A 159 20.73 11.77 -32.55
CA HIS A 159 20.54 12.87 -33.50
C HIS A 159 21.71 12.94 -34.50
N PHE A 160 22.95 13.03 -34.00
CA PHE A 160 24.13 13.13 -34.86
C PHE A 160 24.41 11.86 -35.67
N ARG A 161 23.98 10.69 -35.18
CA ARG A 161 24.28 9.41 -35.82
C ARG A 161 23.33 9.09 -36.97
N LEU A 162 22.04 9.37 -36.81
CA LEU A 162 21.04 9.04 -37.82
C LEU A 162 21.03 10.03 -38.99
N LYS A 163 21.35 11.31 -38.75
CA LYS A 163 21.39 12.43 -39.73
C LYS A 163 20.05 12.73 -40.45
N THR A 164 19.30 11.72 -40.85
CA THR A 164 17.95 11.74 -41.45
C THR A 164 17.22 10.46 -41.07
N GLY A 165 15.97 10.54 -40.64
CA GLY A 165 15.16 9.38 -40.21
C GLY A 165 13.81 9.84 -39.69
N GLU A 166 12.88 8.90 -39.51
CA GLU A 166 11.61 9.20 -38.85
C GLU A 166 11.80 9.32 -37.34
N HIS A 167 10.87 9.99 -36.65
CA HIS A 167 10.96 10.21 -35.20
C HIS A 167 11.07 8.91 -34.40
N GLU A 168 10.44 7.85 -34.88
CA GLU A 168 10.52 6.52 -34.28
C GLU A 168 11.95 5.93 -34.32
N ASP A 169 12.74 6.26 -35.34
CA ASP A 169 14.12 5.78 -35.46
C ASP A 169 15.03 6.41 -34.39
N TYR A 170 14.88 7.71 -34.15
CA TYR A 170 15.61 8.40 -33.07
C TYR A 170 15.25 7.85 -31.70
N ALA A 171 13.96 7.59 -31.48
CA ALA A 171 13.46 6.99 -30.25
C ALA A 171 14.08 5.61 -29.97
N LYS A 172 14.04 4.71 -30.96
CA LYS A 172 14.64 3.37 -30.89
C LYS A 172 16.14 3.43 -30.68
N TYR A 173 16.83 4.34 -31.37
CA TYR A 173 18.28 4.47 -31.27
C TYR A 173 18.71 4.98 -29.88
N THR A 174 18.02 5.98 -29.35
CA THR A 174 18.21 6.53 -28.00
C THR A 174 18.05 5.43 -26.95
N GLN A 175 16.96 4.67 -27.01
CA GLN A 175 16.75 3.51 -26.12
C GLN A 175 17.88 2.48 -26.25
N GLY A 176 18.35 2.23 -27.48
CA GLY A 176 19.45 1.32 -27.75
C GLY A 176 20.77 1.74 -27.09
N ILE A 177 21.08 3.05 -27.09
CA ILE A 177 22.26 3.62 -26.42
C ILE A 177 22.15 3.39 -24.91
N LEU A 178 21.04 3.81 -24.30
CA LEU A 178 20.81 3.72 -22.85
C LEU A 178 20.84 2.26 -22.37
N ARG A 179 20.23 1.35 -23.13
CA ARG A 179 20.26 -0.08 -22.82
C ARG A 179 21.68 -0.66 -22.83
N ARG A 180 22.53 -0.26 -23.78
CA ARG A 180 23.92 -0.72 -23.84
C ARG A 180 24.72 -0.20 -22.65
N LYS A 181 24.60 1.10 -22.35
CA LYS A 181 25.25 1.75 -21.19
C LYS A 181 24.91 1.03 -19.89
N ARG A 182 23.63 0.66 -19.69
CA ARG A 182 23.22 -0.10 -18.50
C ARG A 182 23.82 -1.50 -18.43
N ILE A 183 23.82 -2.25 -19.54
CA ILE A 183 24.42 -3.59 -19.59
C ILE A 183 25.93 -3.54 -19.27
N GLU A 184 26.62 -2.47 -19.69
CA GLU A 184 28.04 -2.26 -19.37
C GLU A 184 28.22 -2.01 -17.87
N ILE A 185 27.43 -1.13 -17.26
CA ILE A 185 27.45 -0.86 -15.82
C ILE A 185 27.20 -2.15 -15.02
N GLU A 186 26.14 -2.90 -15.34
CA GLU A 186 25.80 -4.16 -14.67
C GLU A 186 26.95 -5.19 -14.76
N ARG A 187 27.66 -5.24 -15.89
CA ARG A 187 28.82 -6.11 -16.08
C ARG A 187 30.02 -5.67 -15.23
N GLU A 188 30.27 -4.37 -15.15
CA GLU A 188 31.36 -3.81 -14.34
C GLU A 188 31.09 -4.04 -12.84
N GLU A 189 29.87 -3.83 -12.38
CA GLU A 189 29.46 -4.11 -10.99
C GLU A 189 29.64 -5.59 -10.65
N ALA A 190 29.13 -6.49 -11.50
CA ALA A 190 29.30 -7.93 -11.31
C ALA A 190 30.78 -8.36 -11.33
N ALA A 191 31.64 -7.68 -12.11
CA ALA A 191 33.07 -7.93 -12.10
C ALA A 191 33.74 -7.44 -10.80
N ARG A 192 33.34 -6.27 -10.28
CA ARG A 192 33.82 -5.72 -9.00
C ARG A 192 33.43 -6.60 -7.82
N GLU A 193 32.18 -7.08 -7.78
CA GLU A 193 31.70 -7.99 -6.73
C GLU A 193 32.49 -9.30 -6.72
N LYS A 194 32.73 -9.89 -7.91
CA LYS A 194 33.58 -11.10 -8.03
C LYS A 194 35.01 -10.86 -7.58
N ALA A 195 35.59 -9.69 -7.85
CA ALA A 195 36.93 -9.34 -7.42
C ALA A 195 37.03 -9.06 -5.91
N GLN A 196 35.94 -8.67 -5.24
CA GLN A 196 35.89 -8.48 -3.79
C GLN A 196 35.61 -9.79 -3.03
N ALA A 197 35.03 -10.79 -3.68
CA ALA A 197 34.66 -12.07 -3.09
C ALA A 197 35.76 -13.16 -3.18
N GLY A 198 36.85 -12.90 -3.90
CA GLY A 198 38.00 -13.81 -4.07
C GLY A 198 39.28 -13.23 -3.51
#